data_AF-A0A2J6SH30-F1
#
_entry.id   AF-A0A2J6SH30-F1
#
_cell.length_a   1.000
_cell.length_b   1.000
_cell.length_c   1.000
_cell.angle_alpha   90.00
_cell.angle_beta   90.00
_cell.angle_gamma   90.00
#
_symmetry.space_group_name_H-M   'P 1'
#
loop_
_entity.id
_entity.type
_entity.pdbx_description
1 polymer ?
#
loop_
_entity_poly.entity_id
_entity_poly.type
_entity_poly.pdbx_seq_one_letter_code
_entity_poly.pdbx_strand_id
1 'polypeptide(L)'
;MISPDSSLKTHVLGKPSGEEEISAFYLAGSATGWAGTVYFLPSKRTFVIVLTNTSGPLDASDLISRLYLQEIFDLRPPKAIGWDVSNYLPSWSTMTSAERYFELANQIFDENALKVKELELLDAQPDTPTSSCPDLPGKYFCSRNGQYLDIIDWKGEDNEKPEGVLRVVIQSGTKSCQKLKFAKKGEKFRICSPGTFSTLAIDCFDAWKNLEFEVERDGGGVKSLSRQGVHLNDIFIRVKP
;
A
#
# COMPACT_ATOMS: atom_id res chain seq x y z
N MET A 1 5.07 15.16 8.16
CA MET A 1 3.94 16.09 8.31
C MET A 1 2.67 15.30 8.17
N ILE A 2 1.82 15.32 9.20
CA ILE A 2 0.46 14.76 9.14
C ILE A 2 -0.36 15.71 8.27
N SER A 3 -1.01 15.20 7.22
CA SER A 3 -1.79 16.01 6.29
C SER A 3 -2.96 16.69 7.03
N PRO A 4 -3.21 18.00 6.81
CA PRO A 4 -4.28 18.74 7.49
C PRO A 4 -5.70 18.29 7.09
N ASP A 5 -5.83 17.45 6.06
CA ASP A 5 -7.12 16.96 5.55
C ASP A 5 -7.54 15.59 6.11
N SER A 6 -6.90 15.10 7.18
CA SER A 6 -7.31 13.84 7.80
C SER A 6 -8.67 14.01 8.49
N SER A 7 -9.75 13.63 7.80
CA SER A 7 -11.08 13.54 8.40
C SER A 7 -11.00 12.66 9.64
N LEU A 8 -11.28 13.23 10.80
CA LEU A 8 -11.27 12.50 12.07
C LEU A 8 -12.45 11.52 12.03
N LYS A 9 -12.15 10.22 11.88
CA LYS A 9 -13.17 9.17 11.75
C LYS A 9 -13.40 8.51 13.10
N THR A 10 -14.66 8.32 13.46
CA THR A 10 -15.04 7.51 14.61
C THR A 10 -15.06 6.05 14.16
N HIS A 11 -14.24 5.20 14.77
CA HIS A 11 -14.14 3.78 14.47
C HIS A 11 -14.75 2.97 15.60
N VAL A 12 -15.65 2.05 15.28
CA VAL A 12 -16.23 1.09 16.24
C VAL A 12 -15.21 -0.02 16.47
N LEU A 13 -14.72 -0.15 17.70
CA LEU A 13 -13.69 -1.15 18.06
C LEU A 13 -14.29 -2.51 18.40
N GLY A 14 -15.55 -2.53 18.83
CA GLY A 14 -16.24 -3.72 19.25
C GLY A 14 -17.26 -3.47 20.34
N LYS A 15 -17.83 -4.56 20.86
CA LYS A 15 -18.82 -4.54 21.95
C LYS A 15 -18.32 -5.41 23.11
N PRO A 16 -18.25 -4.89 24.35
CA PRO A 16 -18.08 -5.72 25.53
C PRO A 16 -19.32 -6.62 25.70
N SER A 17 -19.20 -7.74 26.39
CA SER A 17 -20.32 -8.66 26.65
C SER A 17 -21.49 -7.95 27.36
N GLY A 18 -22.51 -7.51 26.60
CA GLY A 18 -23.74 -6.91 27.12
C GLY A 18 -23.76 -5.38 27.22
N GLU A 19 -22.68 -4.68 26.85
CA GLU A 19 -22.58 -3.20 26.95
C GLU A 19 -22.70 -2.49 25.61
N GLU A 20 -22.79 -1.16 25.59
CA GLU A 20 -22.77 -0.36 24.35
C GLU A 20 -21.44 -0.49 23.59
N GLU A 21 -21.48 -0.22 22.28
CA GLU A 21 -20.30 -0.29 21.41
C GLU A 21 -19.23 0.72 21.86
N ILE A 22 -17.98 0.26 21.99
CA ILE A 22 -16.86 1.16 22.25
C ILE A 22 -16.39 1.73 20.92
N SER A 23 -16.50 3.05 20.81
CA SER A 23 -15.99 3.83 19.68
C SER A 23 -14.73 4.59 20.07
N ALA A 24 -13.82 4.75 19.10
CA ALA A 24 -12.59 5.50 19.25
C ALA A 24 -12.43 6.54 18.15
N PHE A 25 -11.79 7.65 18.48
CA PHE A 25 -11.25 8.54 17.48
C PHE A 25 -10.02 7.89 16.85
N TYR A 26 -10.01 7.81 15.54
CA TYR A 26 -8.99 7.12 14.77
C TYR A 26 -8.28 8.09 13.84
N LEU A 27 -6.96 8.02 13.85
CA LEU A 27 -6.08 8.70 12.90
C LEU A 27 -5.02 7.71 12.43
N ALA A 28 -4.94 7.51 11.11
CA ALA A 28 -3.82 6.81 10.48
C ALA A 28 -2.93 7.80 9.73
N GLY A 29 -1.64 7.51 9.71
CA GLY A 29 -0.65 8.23 8.95
C GLY A 29 0.44 7.28 8.50
N SER A 30 1.00 7.53 7.32
CA SER A 30 2.15 6.81 6.83
C SER A 30 3.21 7.78 6.34
N ALA A 31 4.46 7.33 6.37
CA ALA A 31 5.60 7.99 5.77
C ALA A 31 6.51 6.90 5.19
N THR A 32 7.17 7.13 4.06
CA THR A 32 7.91 6.10 3.30
C THR A 32 8.72 5.14 4.21
N GLY A 33 8.30 3.88 4.31
CA GLY A 33 8.91 2.91 5.23
C GLY A 33 8.11 2.55 6.47
N TRP A 34 7.10 3.34 6.79
CA TRP A 34 6.49 3.39 8.12
C TRP A 34 4.99 3.61 8.02
N ALA A 35 4.23 2.82 8.77
CA ALA A 35 2.82 3.07 9.03
C ALA A 35 2.63 3.39 10.52
N GLY A 36 1.66 4.24 10.80
CA GLY A 36 1.34 4.68 12.14
C GLY A 36 -0.15 4.86 12.32
N THR A 37 -0.66 4.38 13.43
CA THR A 37 -2.05 4.60 13.83
C THR A 37 -2.13 5.14 15.24
N VAL A 38 -3.14 5.96 15.44
CA VAL A 38 -3.50 6.55 16.71
C VAL A 38 -4.97 6.28 16.94
N TYR A 39 -5.25 5.58 18.03
CA TYR A 39 -6.58 5.43 18.58
C TYR A 39 -6.67 6.24 19.86
N PHE A 40 -7.73 7.05 19.98
CA PHE A 40 -7.98 7.88 21.15
C PHE A 40 -9.40 7.65 21.67
N LEU A 41 -9.50 7.20 22.92
CA LEU A 41 -10.76 6.88 23.59
C LEU A 41 -10.90 7.73 24.86
N PRO A 42 -11.38 8.97 24.75
CA PRO A 42 -11.48 9.86 25.91
C PRO A 42 -12.39 9.32 27.02
N SER A 43 -13.47 8.61 26.68
CA SER A 43 -14.38 7.98 27.65
C SER A 43 -13.71 6.89 28.50
N LYS A 44 -12.63 6.29 27.99
CA LYS A 44 -11.85 5.26 28.68
C LYS A 44 -10.49 5.79 29.18
N ARG A 45 -10.17 7.06 28.90
CA ARG A 45 -8.88 7.72 29.20
C ARG A 45 -7.67 6.95 28.64
N THR A 46 -7.84 6.36 27.46
CA THR A 46 -6.82 5.53 26.81
C THR A 46 -6.48 6.08 25.44
N PHE A 47 -5.21 6.02 25.08
CA PHE A 47 -4.74 6.17 23.72
C PHE A 47 -3.78 5.05 23.37
N VAL A 48 -3.81 4.60 22.12
CA VAL A 48 -2.88 3.60 21.58
C VAL A 48 -2.24 4.20 20.35
N ILE A 49 -0.91 4.19 20.33
CA ILE A 49 -0.10 4.62 19.20
C ILE A 49 0.74 3.42 18.80
N VAL A 50 0.58 2.97 17.56
CA VAL A 50 1.43 1.92 16.99
C VAL A 50 2.18 2.50 15.81
N LEU A 51 3.47 2.22 15.75
CA LEU A 51 4.35 2.57 14.64
C LEU A 51 4.99 1.28 14.14
N THR A 52 4.80 0.96 12.87
CA THR A 52 5.44 -0.19 12.24
C THR A 52 6.46 0.29 11.22
N ASN A 53 7.61 -0.37 11.17
CA ASN A 53 8.60 -0.22 10.09
C ASN A 53 8.28 -1.14 8.89
N THR A 54 7.04 -1.62 8.83
CA THR A 54 6.51 -2.47 7.78
C THR A 54 5.38 -1.72 7.10
N SER A 55 5.30 -1.89 5.79
CA SER A 55 4.13 -1.51 5.01
C SER A 55 3.80 -2.65 4.05
N GLY A 56 2.51 -2.88 3.84
CA GLY A 56 1.96 -3.99 3.09
C GLY A 56 0.45 -3.85 3.02
N PRO A 57 -0.24 -4.62 2.16
CA PRO A 57 -1.63 -4.39 1.75
C PRO A 57 -2.64 -4.15 2.88
N LEU A 58 -2.30 -4.55 4.11
CA LEU A 58 -2.96 -4.16 5.35
C LEU A 58 -2.05 -3.29 6.24
N ASP A 59 -2.61 -2.26 6.86
CA ASP A 59 -1.91 -1.41 7.84
C ASP A 59 -1.62 -2.22 9.12
N ALA A 60 -0.40 -2.74 9.23
CA ALA A 60 0.03 -3.51 10.39
C ALA A 60 -0.06 -2.70 11.69
N SER A 61 0.06 -1.37 11.61
CA SER A 61 -0.09 -0.52 12.79
C SER A 61 -1.55 -0.48 13.25
N ASP A 62 -2.51 -0.35 12.32
CA ASP A 62 -3.95 -0.42 12.62
C ASP A 62 -4.32 -1.76 13.26
N LEU A 63 -3.78 -2.83 12.69
CA LEU A 63 -4.02 -4.20 13.11
C LEU A 63 -3.62 -4.43 14.57
N ILE A 64 -2.38 -4.08 14.88
CA ILE A 64 -1.81 -4.22 16.22
C ILE A 64 -2.55 -3.29 17.19
N SER A 65 -2.89 -2.07 16.77
CA SER A 65 -3.65 -1.12 17.60
C SER A 65 -5.01 -1.70 18.01
N ARG A 66 -5.76 -2.25 17.05
CA ARG A 66 -7.08 -2.85 17.32
C ARG A 66 -6.97 -4.07 18.22
N LEU A 67 -5.98 -4.92 18.00
CA LEU A 67 -5.71 -6.08 18.86
C LEU A 67 -5.46 -5.66 20.32
N TYR A 68 -4.59 -4.68 20.54
CA TYR A 68 -4.33 -4.17 21.89
C TYR A 68 -5.58 -3.58 22.53
N LEU A 69 -6.34 -2.78 21.79
CA LEU A 69 -7.55 -2.15 22.33
C LEU A 69 -8.64 -3.19 22.64
N GLN A 70 -8.73 -4.24 21.84
CA GLN A 70 -9.70 -5.31 22.08
C GLN A 70 -9.35 -6.11 23.33
N GLU A 71 -8.07 -6.40 23.57
CA GLU A 71 -7.62 -7.05 24.81
C GLU A 71 -7.83 -6.16 26.03
N ILE A 72 -7.39 -4.89 25.96
CA ILE A 72 -7.46 -3.94 27.09
C ILE A 72 -8.91 -3.75 27.58
N PHE A 73 -9.87 -3.81 26.67
CA PHE A 73 -11.28 -3.53 26.95
C PHE A 73 -12.20 -4.76 26.87
N ASP A 74 -11.62 -5.97 26.78
CA ASP A 74 -12.36 -7.23 26.61
C ASP A 74 -13.46 -7.14 25.52
N LEU A 75 -13.07 -6.57 24.37
CA LEU A 75 -13.98 -6.33 23.26
C LEU A 75 -14.01 -7.53 22.33
N ARG A 76 -15.22 -7.91 21.93
CA ARG A 76 -15.41 -8.72 20.73
C ARG A 76 -15.36 -7.80 19.51
N PRO A 77 -14.68 -8.20 18.42
CA PRO A 77 -14.66 -7.41 17.21
C PRO A 77 -16.07 -7.16 16.73
N PRO A 78 -16.30 -5.99 16.10
CA PRO A 78 -17.58 -5.73 15.46
C PRO A 78 -17.82 -6.84 14.45
N LYS A 79 -19.04 -7.41 14.43
CA LYS A 79 -19.47 -8.30 13.35
C LYS A 79 -19.19 -7.55 12.05
N ALA A 80 -18.25 -8.04 11.25
CA ALA A 80 -17.96 -7.46 9.96
C ALA A 80 -19.28 -7.36 9.19
N ILE A 81 -19.54 -6.19 8.63
CA ILE A 81 -20.75 -5.89 7.87
C ILE A 81 -20.92 -6.98 6.79
N GLY A 82 -21.90 -7.87 7.01
CA GLY A 82 -22.48 -8.73 5.98
C GLY A 82 -21.71 -9.97 5.53
N TRP A 83 -20.65 -10.43 6.21
CA TRP A 83 -20.01 -11.71 5.86
C TRP A 83 -20.33 -12.73 6.95
N ASP A 84 -21.00 -13.82 6.57
CA ASP A 84 -21.34 -14.94 7.46
C ASP A 84 -20.07 -15.73 7.82
N VAL A 85 -19.24 -15.13 8.67
CA VAL A 85 -18.00 -15.74 9.21
C VAL A 85 -18.29 -16.69 10.37
N SER A 86 -19.57 -16.84 10.77
CA SER A 86 -20.03 -17.77 11.80
C SER A 86 -19.59 -19.21 11.54
N ASN A 87 -19.40 -19.55 10.26
CA ASN A 87 -19.07 -20.89 9.81
C ASN A 87 -17.56 -21.18 9.80
N TYR A 88 -16.71 -20.16 9.99
CA TYR A 88 -15.25 -20.30 9.89
C TYR A 88 -14.52 -20.17 11.22
N LEU A 89 -15.17 -19.65 12.28
CA LEU A 89 -14.51 -19.44 13.57
C LEU A 89 -15.23 -20.22 14.68
N PRO A 90 -14.52 -21.05 15.47
CA PRO A 90 -15.04 -21.61 16.71
C PRO A 90 -15.55 -20.48 17.63
N SER A 91 -16.49 -20.80 18.52
CA SER A 91 -17.02 -19.83 19.48
C SER A 91 -15.87 -19.12 20.21
N TRP A 92 -15.76 -17.81 20.01
CA TRP A 92 -14.71 -16.98 20.61
C TRP A 92 -14.63 -17.10 22.15
N SER A 93 -15.75 -17.46 22.77
CA SER A 93 -15.86 -17.66 24.21
C SER A 93 -15.08 -18.88 24.74
N THR A 94 -14.63 -19.79 23.87
CA THR A 94 -13.91 -21.01 24.26
C THR A 94 -12.41 -20.97 23.97
N MET A 95 -11.93 -19.92 23.27
CA MET A 95 -10.52 -19.76 22.92
C MET A 95 -9.78 -18.93 23.96
N THR A 96 -8.56 -19.36 24.30
CA THR A 96 -7.57 -18.58 25.04
C THR A 96 -7.12 -17.35 24.24
N SER A 97 -6.60 -16.31 24.90
CA SER A 97 -6.12 -15.12 24.19
C SER A 97 -5.08 -15.48 23.12
N ALA A 98 -4.16 -16.40 23.41
CA ALA A 98 -3.15 -16.88 22.46
C ALA A 98 -3.74 -17.50 21.19
N GLU A 99 -4.78 -18.33 21.32
CA GLU A 99 -5.46 -18.95 20.18
C GLU A 99 -6.20 -17.90 19.33
N ARG A 100 -6.77 -16.88 19.96
CA ARG A 100 -7.41 -15.76 19.24
C ARG A 100 -6.42 -14.97 18.40
N TYR A 101 -5.21 -14.70 18.94
CA TYR A 101 -4.15 -14.03 18.19
C TYR A 101 -3.68 -14.86 17.00
N PHE A 102 -3.53 -16.18 17.18
CA PHE A 102 -3.11 -17.09 16.13
C PHE A 102 -4.14 -17.14 14.99
N GLU A 103 -5.43 -17.24 15.31
CA GLU A 103 -6.48 -17.34 14.30
C GLU A 103 -6.68 -16.03 13.53
N LEU A 104 -6.61 -14.89 14.22
CA LEU A 104 -6.65 -13.60 13.54
C LEU A 104 -5.42 -13.45 12.61
N ALA A 105 -4.23 -13.82 13.08
CA ALA A 105 -3.01 -13.79 12.27
C ALA A 105 -3.13 -14.70 11.03
N ASN A 106 -3.74 -15.87 11.15
CA ASN A 106 -3.99 -16.78 10.01
C ASN A 106 -4.99 -16.17 9.02
N GLN A 107 -6.10 -15.60 9.49
CA GLN A 107 -7.07 -14.94 8.62
C GLN A 107 -6.42 -13.79 7.83
N ILE A 108 -5.60 -12.98 8.49
CA ILE A 108 -4.84 -11.89 7.88
C ILE A 108 -3.83 -12.44 6.86
N PHE A 109 -3.16 -13.54 7.19
CA PHE A 109 -2.24 -14.21 6.27
C PHE A 109 -2.96 -14.69 5.01
N ASP A 110 -4.14 -15.31 5.16
CA ASP A 110 -4.94 -15.81 4.04
C ASP A 110 -5.46 -14.68 3.16
N GLU A 111 -5.98 -13.59 3.76
CA GLU A 111 -6.41 -12.39 3.02
C GLU A 111 -5.25 -11.74 2.26
N ASN A 112 -4.06 -11.65 2.89
CA ASN A 112 -2.85 -11.15 2.24
C ASN A 112 -2.38 -12.08 1.13
N ALA A 113 -2.43 -13.40 1.32
CA ALA A 113 -2.00 -14.38 0.32
C ALA A 113 -2.85 -14.29 -0.95
N LEU A 114 -4.17 -14.04 -0.82
CA LEU A 114 -5.04 -13.80 -1.98
C LEU A 114 -4.65 -12.53 -2.73
N LYS A 115 -4.38 -11.42 -2.02
CA LYS A 115 -3.98 -10.16 -2.64
C LYS A 115 -2.61 -10.23 -3.29
N VAL A 116 -1.67 -10.92 -2.68
CA VAL A 116 -0.36 -11.21 -3.28
C VAL A 116 -0.52 -12.02 -4.57
N LYS A 117 -1.35 -13.07 -4.56
CA LYS A 117 -1.65 -13.85 -5.78
C LYS A 117 -2.27 -13.00 -6.89
N GLU A 118 -3.21 -12.10 -6.57
CA GLU A 118 -3.76 -11.16 -7.55
C GLU A 118 -2.67 -10.26 -8.16
N LEU A 119 -1.72 -9.79 -7.35
CA LEU A 119 -0.60 -8.97 -7.82
C LEU A 119 0.38 -9.77 -8.68
N GLU A 120 0.72 -10.99 -8.29
CA GLU A 120 1.57 -11.89 -9.07
C GLU A 120 0.98 -12.14 -10.45
N LEU A 121 -0.34 -12.34 -10.55
CA LEU A 121 -1.04 -12.46 -11.83
C LEU A 121 -0.94 -11.19 -12.68
N LEU A 122 -1.04 -10.01 -12.06
CA LEU A 122 -0.88 -8.73 -12.78
C LEU A 122 0.56 -8.49 -13.23
N ASP A 123 1.54 -8.93 -12.44
CA ASP A 123 2.97 -8.76 -12.70
C ASP A 123 3.54 -9.79 -13.68
N ALA A 124 2.78 -10.87 -13.95
CA ALA A 124 3.07 -11.88 -14.97
C ALA A 124 2.99 -11.35 -16.42
N GLN A 125 2.59 -10.09 -16.63
CA GLN A 125 2.62 -9.45 -17.95
C GLN A 125 4.03 -9.48 -18.56
N PRO A 126 4.20 -9.55 -19.89
CA PRO A 126 5.53 -9.51 -20.49
C PRO A 126 6.23 -8.17 -20.21
N ASP A 127 7.56 -8.18 -20.25
CA ASP A 127 8.33 -6.94 -20.25
C ASP A 127 7.94 -6.06 -21.43
N THR A 128 7.91 -4.73 -21.23
CA THR A 128 7.61 -3.80 -22.32
C THR A 128 8.90 -3.43 -23.04
N PRO A 129 9.03 -3.76 -24.34
CA PRO A 129 10.18 -3.33 -25.11
C PRO A 129 10.23 -1.81 -25.21
N THR A 130 11.40 -1.21 -25.02
CA THR A 130 11.57 0.24 -25.17
C THR A 130 11.18 0.72 -26.56
N SER A 131 11.41 -0.12 -27.59
CA SER A 131 11.01 0.14 -28.98
C SER A 131 9.50 0.37 -29.16
N SER A 132 8.66 -0.14 -28.26
CA SER A 132 7.22 0.09 -28.31
C SER A 132 6.81 1.49 -27.83
N CYS A 133 7.66 2.17 -27.06
CA CYS A 133 7.42 3.49 -26.45
C CYS A 133 8.75 4.26 -26.32
N PRO A 134 9.38 4.64 -27.44
CA PRO A 134 10.75 5.19 -27.46
C PRO A 134 10.85 6.58 -26.85
N ASP A 135 9.74 7.30 -26.73
CA ASP A 135 9.62 8.63 -26.17
C ASP A 135 9.46 8.64 -24.64
N LEU A 136 9.24 7.48 -24.03
CA LEU A 136 8.93 7.33 -22.60
C LEU A 136 10.17 7.40 -21.67
N PRO A 137 11.37 6.89 -22.03
CA PRO A 137 12.55 7.02 -21.18
C PRO A 137 12.88 8.48 -20.83
N GLY A 138 13.25 8.70 -19.57
CA GLY A 138 13.56 10.02 -19.03
C GLY A 138 13.22 10.15 -17.56
N LYS A 139 13.59 11.31 -16.99
CA LYS A 139 13.27 11.68 -15.62
C LYS A 139 11.97 12.45 -15.54
N TYR A 140 11.16 12.11 -14.55
CA TYR A 140 9.91 12.78 -14.24
C TYR A 140 9.88 13.17 -12.78
N PHE A 141 9.38 14.36 -12.46
CA PHE A 141 9.35 14.89 -11.10
C PHE A 141 7.92 15.16 -10.64
N CYS A 142 7.58 14.72 -9.43
CA CYS A 142 6.33 15.04 -8.77
C CYS A 142 6.57 16.09 -7.68
N SER A 143 6.07 17.31 -7.92
CA SER A 143 6.23 18.44 -6.99
C SER A 143 5.52 18.23 -5.65
N ARG A 144 4.43 17.46 -5.63
CA ARG A 144 3.63 17.18 -4.43
C ARG A 144 4.42 16.39 -3.39
N ASN A 145 5.15 15.36 -3.81
CA ASN A 145 5.82 14.42 -2.91
C ASN A 145 7.36 14.52 -2.99
N GLY A 146 7.90 15.36 -3.88
CA GLY A 146 9.33 15.55 -4.08
C GLY A 146 10.05 14.35 -4.68
N GLN A 147 9.32 13.39 -5.25
CA GLN A 147 9.88 12.16 -5.81
C GLN A 147 10.20 12.32 -7.30
N TYR A 148 11.24 11.61 -7.73
CA TYR A 148 11.56 11.39 -9.12
C TYR A 148 11.17 9.98 -9.53
N LEU A 149 10.66 9.87 -10.76
CA LEU A 149 10.42 8.63 -11.45
C LEU A 149 11.34 8.63 -12.68
N ASP A 150 12.31 7.73 -12.68
CA ASP A 150 13.32 7.63 -13.73
C ASP A 150 13.04 6.37 -14.56
N ILE A 151 12.54 6.57 -15.78
CA ILE A 151 12.25 5.48 -16.72
C ILE A 151 13.46 5.30 -17.63
N ILE A 152 13.99 4.08 -17.65
CA ILE A 152 15.23 3.75 -18.32
C ILE A 152 15.02 2.66 -19.38
N ASP A 153 15.78 2.77 -20.46
CA ASP A 153 15.98 1.71 -21.42
C ASP A 153 17.00 0.71 -20.86
N TRP A 154 16.52 -0.42 -20.32
CA TRP A 154 17.39 -1.40 -19.67
C TRP A 154 17.74 -2.56 -20.60
N LYS A 155 19.05 -2.73 -20.85
CA LYS A 155 19.59 -3.74 -21.80
C LYS A 155 20.21 -4.96 -21.12
N GLY A 156 20.01 -5.14 -19.81
CA GLY A 156 20.71 -6.14 -19.00
C GLY A 156 21.82 -5.53 -18.14
N GLU A 157 22.54 -6.36 -17.37
CA GLU A 157 23.70 -5.88 -16.60
C GLU A 157 24.89 -5.57 -17.51
N ASP A 158 25.08 -6.33 -18.59
CA ASP A 158 26.18 -6.17 -19.56
C ASP A 158 25.71 -5.82 -20.99
N ASN A 159 24.54 -5.20 -21.13
CA ASN A 159 23.88 -4.97 -22.42
C ASN A 159 23.61 -6.25 -23.23
N GLU A 160 23.34 -7.37 -22.55
CA GLU A 160 23.06 -8.68 -23.14
C GLU A 160 21.92 -8.67 -24.15
N LYS A 161 20.98 -7.71 -24.03
CA LYS A 161 19.83 -7.58 -24.93
C LYS A 161 20.04 -6.41 -25.90
N PRO A 162 20.05 -6.65 -27.23
CA PRO A 162 20.16 -5.59 -28.22
C PRO A 162 18.93 -4.66 -28.21
N GLU A 163 17.75 -5.22 -27.92
CA GLU A 163 16.53 -4.46 -27.62
C GLU A 163 16.32 -4.38 -26.11
N GLY A 164 16.38 -3.17 -25.57
CA GLY A 164 16.15 -2.96 -24.15
C GLY A 164 14.66 -2.99 -23.78
N VAL A 165 14.41 -3.12 -22.48
CA VAL A 165 13.07 -3.14 -21.89
C VAL A 165 12.93 -2.01 -20.89
N LEU A 166 11.70 -1.55 -20.72
CA LEU A 166 11.41 -0.47 -19.78
C LEU A 166 11.59 -0.95 -18.34
N ARG A 167 12.38 -0.18 -17.60
CA ARG A 167 12.50 -0.26 -16.14
C ARG A 167 12.27 1.11 -15.55
N VAL A 168 11.93 1.14 -14.27
CA VAL A 168 11.68 2.36 -13.53
C VAL A 168 12.44 2.35 -12.21
N VAL A 169 13.00 3.50 -11.85
CA VAL A 169 13.60 3.76 -10.55
C VAL A 169 12.87 4.93 -9.90
N ILE A 170 12.37 4.71 -8.70
CA ILE A 170 11.77 5.75 -7.86
C ILE A 170 12.87 6.30 -6.96
N GLN A 171 13.08 7.60 -6.98
CA GLN A 171 14.07 8.30 -6.16
C GLN A 171 13.41 9.35 -5.27
N SER A 172 13.80 9.38 -4.00
CA SER A 172 13.38 10.40 -3.03
C SER A 172 14.60 10.87 -2.24
N GLY A 173 14.99 12.13 -2.44
CA GLY A 173 16.24 12.66 -1.89
C GLY A 173 17.46 11.83 -2.31
N THR A 174 18.20 11.31 -1.33
CA THR A 174 19.39 10.46 -1.54
C THR A 174 19.08 8.98 -1.68
N LYS A 175 17.81 8.57 -1.55
CA LYS A 175 17.40 7.16 -1.60
C LYS A 175 16.81 6.84 -2.97
N SER A 176 17.14 5.68 -3.51
CA SER A 176 16.58 5.12 -4.74
C SER A 176 16.16 3.67 -4.52
N CYS A 177 15.07 3.24 -5.15
CA CYS A 177 14.73 1.81 -5.21
C CYS A 177 15.60 1.07 -6.23
N GLN A 178 15.53 -0.26 -6.20
CA GLN A 178 16.06 -1.09 -7.29
C GLN A 178 15.31 -0.84 -8.60
N LYS A 179 15.88 -1.29 -9.73
CA LYS A 179 15.21 -1.20 -11.04
C LYS A 179 13.98 -2.09 -11.04
N LEU A 180 12.79 -1.49 -11.10
CA LEU A 180 11.53 -2.21 -11.14
C LEU A 180 11.06 -2.36 -12.59
N LYS A 181 10.33 -3.45 -12.85
CA LYS A 181 9.71 -3.66 -14.16
C LYS A 181 8.59 -2.65 -14.38
N PHE A 182 8.55 -2.05 -15.57
CA PHE A 182 7.53 -1.09 -15.98
C PHE A 182 6.79 -1.64 -17.20
N ALA A 183 5.63 -2.23 -16.96
CA ALA A 183 4.87 -3.01 -17.95
C ALA A 183 3.68 -2.22 -18.50
N LYS A 184 3.50 -2.24 -19.83
CA LYS A 184 2.37 -1.63 -20.52
C LYS A 184 1.15 -2.54 -20.43
N LYS A 185 0.02 -1.98 -19.99
CA LYS A 185 -1.28 -2.62 -19.87
C LYS A 185 -2.33 -1.77 -20.60
N GLY A 186 -2.61 -2.12 -21.85
CA GLY A 186 -3.41 -1.26 -22.73
C GLY A 186 -2.75 0.10 -22.92
N GLU A 187 -3.46 1.18 -22.57
CA GLU A 187 -2.96 2.57 -22.63
C GLU A 187 -2.24 3.03 -21.36
N LYS A 188 -2.20 2.19 -20.32
CA LYS A 188 -1.58 2.49 -19.01
C LYS A 188 -0.25 1.77 -18.84
N PHE A 189 0.55 2.23 -17.89
CA PHE A 189 1.79 1.56 -17.48
C PHE A 189 1.76 1.20 -16.03
N ARG A 190 2.23 0.01 -15.66
CA ARG A 190 2.26 -0.49 -14.30
C ARG A 190 3.69 -0.69 -13.83
N ILE A 191 4.00 -0.21 -12.63
CA ILE A 191 5.19 -0.66 -11.91
C ILE A 191 4.89 -2.02 -11.28
N CYS A 192 5.66 -3.04 -11.65
CA CYS A 192 5.52 -4.39 -11.09
C CYS A 192 6.31 -4.53 -9.79
N SER A 193 5.87 -5.46 -8.95
CA SER A 193 6.56 -5.85 -7.72
C SER A 193 7.96 -6.39 -8.05
N PRO A 194 8.94 -6.19 -7.16
CA PRO A 194 10.26 -6.76 -7.36
C PRO A 194 10.22 -8.30 -7.30
N GLY A 195 11.05 -8.97 -8.13
CA GLY A 195 11.09 -10.44 -8.20
C GLY A 195 11.56 -11.12 -6.90
N THR A 196 12.29 -10.39 -6.06
CA THR A 196 12.50 -10.72 -4.65
C THR A 196 11.87 -9.63 -3.81
N PHE A 197 10.96 -10.00 -2.90
CA PHE A 197 10.46 -9.11 -1.86
C PHE A 197 11.61 -8.81 -0.87
N SER A 198 12.56 -7.98 -1.28
CA SER A 198 13.45 -7.31 -0.32
C SER A 198 12.61 -6.35 0.51
N THR A 199 13.04 -6.12 1.75
CA THR A 199 12.52 -5.27 2.85
C THR A 199 12.09 -3.83 2.52
N LEU A 200 11.87 -3.50 1.25
CA LEU A 200 11.21 -2.29 0.79
C LEU A 200 9.74 -2.36 1.19
N ALA A 201 9.45 -1.66 2.27
CA ALA A 201 8.16 -1.11 2.61
C ALA A 201 7.54 -0.44 1.37
N ILE A 202 6.67 -1.18 0.69
CA ILE A 202 5.85 -0.63 -0.36
C ILE A 202 4.57 -0.11 0.30
N ASP A 203 4.43 1.20 0.16
CA ASP A 203 3.39 2.12 0.60
C ASP A 203 1.96 1.56 0.60
N CYS A 204 1.16 1.85 1.64
CA CYS A 204 -0.23 1.37 1.74
C CYS A 204 -1.22 2.47 2.14
N PHE A 205 -2.00 2.86 1.14
CA PHE A 205 -3.39 3.35 1.15
C PHE A 205 -3.99 3.00 -0.22
N ASP A 206 -4.14 1.72 -0.56
CA ASP A 206 -4.42 1.25 -1.93
C ASP A 206 -3.38 1.67 -3.00
N ALA A 207 -2.19 2.16 -2.61
CA ALA A 207 -1.14 2.60 -3.54
C ALA A 207 -0.72 1.50 -4.54
N TRP A 208 -0.89 0.23 -4.19
CA TRP A 208 -0.68 -0.95 -5.04
C TRP A 208 -1.71 -1.12 -6.18
N LYS A 209 -2.96 -0.68 -5.95
CA LYS A 209 -3.95 -0.53 -7.03
C LYS A 209 -3.55 0.61 -7.98
N ASN A 210 -2.75 1.55 -7.47
CA ASN A 210 -2.39 2.82 -8.12
C ASN A 210 -0.92 2.84 -8.59
N LEU A 211 -0.34 1.68 -8.91
CA LEU A 211 0.91 1.61 -9.66
C LEU A 211 0.68 1.75 -11.17
N GLU A 212 -0.57 1.97 -11.58
CA GLU A 212 -0.94 2.28 -12.95
C GLU A 212 -0.80 3.79 -13.21
N PHE A 213 -0.06 4.10 -14.26
CA PHE A 213 0.23 5.44 -14.73
C PHE A 213 -0.47 5.65 -16.06
N GLU A 214 -1.24 6.72 -16.12
CA GLU A 214 -1.77 7.28 -17.35
C GLU A 214 -0.73 8.23 -17.95
N VAL A 215 -0.57 8.19 -19.26
CA VAL A 215 0.44 8.96 -19.98
C VAL A 215 -0.21 10.11 -20.71
N GLU A 216 0.20 11.33 -20.38
CA GLU A 216 -0.16 12.54 -21.12
C GLU A 216 0.94 12.87 -22.12
N ARG A 217 0.55 13.09 -23.39
CA ARG A 217 1.46 13.45 -24.48
C ARG A 217 1.16 14.82 -25.03
N ASP A 218 2.19 15.50 -25.50
CA ASP A 218 2.09 16.69 -26.32
C ASP A 218 2.80 16.47 -27.67
N GLY A 219 2.81 17.48 -28.54
CA GLY A 219 3.46 17.39 -29.87
C GLY A 219 4.97 17.10 -29.85
N GLY A 220 5.60 17.08 -28.66
CA GLY A 220 7.01 16.72 -28.45
C GLY A 220 7.24 15.38 -27.74
N GLY A 221 6.20 14.59 -27.46
CA GLY A 221 6.29 13.27 -26.82
C GLY A 221 5.59 13.20 -25.46
N VAL A 222 6.08 12.33 -24.57
CA VAL A 222 5.51 12.23 -23.21
C VAL A 222 5.81 13.48 -22.40
N LYS A 223 4.74 14.09 -21.88
CA LYS A 223 4.76 15.29 -21.03
C LYS A 223 4.65 14.92 -19.55
N SER A 224 3.73 14.03 -19.21
CA SER A 224 3.42 13.68 -17.83
C SER A 224 3.04 12.21 -17.67
N LEU A 225 3.26 11.69 -16.47
CA LEU A 225 2.75 10.43 -15.98
C LEU A 225 1.91 10.71 -14.74
N SER A 226 0.63 10.37 -14.78
CA SER A 226 -0.27 10.58 -13.65
C SER A 226 -0.75 9.25 -13.09
N ARG A 227 -0.75 9.12 -11.76
CA ARG A 227 -1.41 8.00 -11.07
C ARG A 227 -2.50 8.54 -10.15
N GLN A 228 -3.67 7.92 -10.23
CA GLN A 228 -4.84 8.27 -9.42
C GLN A 228 -5.16 7.15 -8.45
N GLY A 229 -5.61 7.51 -7.26
CA GLY A 229 -6.01 6.62 -6.19
C GLY A 229 -6.92 7.33 -5.20
N VAL A 230 -7.57 6.56 -4.31
CA VAL A 230 -8.54 7.09 -3.32
C VAL A 230 -7.98 8.28 -2.52
N HIS A 231 -6.66 8.31 -2.28
CA HIS A 231 -5.95 9.42 -1.62
C HIS A 231 -4.69 9.88 -2.38
N LEU A 232 -4.53 9.44 -3.64
CA LEU A 232 -3.35 9.68 -4.45
C LEU A 232 -3.75 10.43 -5.72
N ASN A 233 -3.07 11.54 -5.97
CA ASN A 233 -3.15 12.29 -7.21
C ASN A 233 -1.75 12.84 -7.45
N ASP A 234 -0.89 11.96 -7.97
CA ASP A 234 0.50 12.29 -8.27
C ASP A 234 0.62 12.53 -9.77
N ILE A 235 1.25 13.65 -10.13
CA ILE A 235 1.55 14.00 -11.50
C ILE A 235 3.05 14.18 -11.59
N PHE A 236 3.70 13.26 -12.31
CA PHE A 236 5.12 13.29 -12.58
C PHE A 236 5.34 13.98 -13.92
N ILE A 237 5.88 15.19 -13.89
CA ILE A 237 6.12 16.01 -15.09
C ILE A 237 7.53 15.71 -15.59
N ARG A 238 7.68 15.52 -16.91
CA ARG A 238 8.98 15.24 -17.51
C ARG A 238 9.94 16.41 -17.28
N VAL A 239 11.11 16.09 -16.75
CA VAL A 239 12.21 17.03 -16.56
C VAL A 239 12.89 17.20 -17.92
N LYS A 240 12.93 18.43 -18.42
CA LYS A 240 13.69 18.72 -19.64
C LYS A 240 15.18 18.50 -19.37
N PRO A 241 15.91 17.86 -20.29
CA PRO A 241 17.37 17.73 -20.18
C PRO A 241 18.06 19.10 -20.13
#